data_AF-A0A956FDL8-F1
#
_entry.id   AF-A0A956FDL8-F1
#
_cell.length_a   1.000
_cell.length_b   1.000
_cell.length_c   1.000
_cell.angle_alpha   90.00
_cell.angle_beta   90.00
_cell.angle_gamma   90.00
#
_symmetry.space_group_name_H-M   'P 1'
#
loop_
_entity.id
_entity.type
_entity.pdbx_description
1 polymer ?
#
loop_
_entity_poly.entity_id
_entity_poly.type
_entity_poly.pdbx_seq_one_letter_code
_entity_poly.pdbx_strand_id
1 'polypeptide(L)'
;MGSSPDPTFVDLDSEAIAMRKPSSPTTIIVLMSGLLLGGLLSPAASAEDPAPCSAKSFKIAKVKAACEDGGQPAAKNLMKAAVKKAKEAGESMTCKSCHSELKTYALTGDDPVGKLEKWL
;
A
#
# COMPACT_ATOMS: atom_id res chain seq x y z
N MET A 1 -17.12 -36.28 25.46
CA MET A 1 -15.97 -36.01 26.36
C MET A 1 -14.69 -36.25 25.57
N GLY A 2 -13.68 -35.39 25.73
CA GLY A 2 -12.36 -35.49 25.09
C GLY A 2 -12.19 -34.48 23.96
N SER A 3 -11.71 -33.25 24.22
CA SER A 3 -10.31 -32.83 24.43
C SER A 3 -9.59 -32.54 23.10
N SER A 4 -9.18 -31.27 22.94
CA SER A 4 -8.31 -30.71 21.90
C SER A 4 -7.01 -31.49 21.71
N PRO A 5 -6.27 -31.25 20.61
CA PRO A 5 -5.23 -30.21 20.67
C PRO A 5 -5.04 -29.39 19.39
N ASP A 6 -4.60 -28.14 19.59
CA ASP A 6 -3.87 -27.32 18.62
C ASP A 6 -2.48 -27.96 18.35
N PRO A 7 -1.93 -27.85 17.13
CA PRO A 7 -0.56 -27.33 17.08
C PRO A 7 -0.26 -26.43 15.86
N THR A 8 0.21 -25.23 16.18
CA THR A 8 1.17 -24.42 15.43
C THR A 8 2.52 -25.14 15.27
N PHE A 9 2.87 -25.65 14.07
CA PHE A 9 4.28 -25.86 13.69
C PHE A 9 4.47 -26.19 12.20
N VAL A 10 5.34 -25.41 11.54
CA VAL A 10 6.19 -25.72 10.37
C VAL A 10 5.56 -26.32 9.09
N ASP A 11 5.44 -25.47 8.06
CA ASP A 11 5.81 -25.89 6.70
C ASP A 11 6.78 -24.83 6.17
N LEU A 12 8.01 -24.95 6.66
CA LEU A 12 9.21 -24.31 6.12
C LEU A 12 10.10 -25.48 5.69
N ASP A 13 10.42 -25.49 4.40
CA ASP A 13 11.43 -26.31 3.70
C ASP A 13 10.89 -27.47 2.84
N SER A 14 10.72 -27.22 1.54
CA SER A 14 10.94 -28.24 0.51
C SER A 14 11.00 -27.60 -0.89
N GLU A 15 12.13 -27.00 -1.23
CA GLU A 15 12.75 -27.15 -2.55
C GLU A 15 14.18 -26.60 -2.49
N ALA A 16 15.04 -27.44 -1.93
CA ALA A 16 16.48 -27.36 -2.05
C ALA A 16 16.88 -27.54 -3.52
N ILE A 17 17.33 -26.47 -4.16
CA ILE A 17 18.25 -26.57 -5.30
C ILE A 17 19.63 -26.21 -4.77
N ALA A 18 20.33 -27.25 -4.38
CA ALA A 18 21.77 -27.27 -4.25
C ALA A 18 22.42 -26.69 -5.51
N MET A 19 23.37 -25.76 -5.37
CA MET A 19 24.71 -25.92 -5.91
C MET A 19 25.61 -24.71 -5.61
N ARG A 20 26.70 -25.04 -4.90
CA ARG A 20 28.07 -24.53 -5.10
C ARG A 20 28.34 -23.07 -4.76
N LYS A 21 28.82 -22.92 -3.53
CA LYS A 21 29.73 -21.86 -3.09
C LYS A 21 31.14 -22.17 -3.63
N PRO A 22 31.76 -21.36 -4.52
CA PRO A 22 33.19 -21.40 -4.73
C PRO A 22 33.88 -20.45 -3.75
N SER A 23 34.56 -21.05 -2.77
CA SER A 23 35.66 -20.44 -2.04
C SER A 23 36.94 -20.55 -2.86
N SER A 24 37.51 -19.43 -3.31
CA SER A 24 38.96 -19.28 -3.46
C SER A 24 39.37 -17.81 -3.59
N PRO A 25 40.46 -17.39 -2.92
CA PRO A 25 40.99 -16.04 -2.97
C PRO A 25 42.00 -15.93 -4.12
N THR A 26 41.66 -15.15 -5.14
CA THR A 26 42.64 -14.77 -6.18
C THR A 26 42.75 -13.26 -6.21
N THR A 27 43.80 -12.78 -5.56
CA THR A 27 44.40 -11.46 -5.74
C THR A 27 44.56 -11.16 -7.21
N ILE A 28 43.79 -10.22 -7.75
CA ILE A 28 44.09 -9.54 -9.00
C ILE A 28 44.05 -8.03 -8.71
N ILE A 29 45.24 -7.47 -8.52
CA ILE A 29 45.49 -6.04 -8.59
C ILE A 29 45.55 -5.70 -10.08
N VAL A 30 44.60 -4.90 -10.57
CA VAL A 30 44.78 -4.12 -11.80
C VAL A 30 44.47 -2.67 -11.48
N LEU A 31 45.52 -1.86 -11.57
CA LEU A 31 45.53 -0.42 -11.44
C LEU A 31 44.99 0.25 -12.73
N MET A 32 44.48 1.47 -12.54
CA MET A 32 44.38 2.60 -13.48
C MET A 32 43.10 2.79 -14.31
N SER A 33 42.34 3.78 -13.85
CA SER A 33 41.92 4.97 -14.60
C SER A 33 40.88 4.81 -15.71
N GLY A 34 39.66 5.31 -15.44
CA GLY A 34 38.75 5.74 -16.49
C GLY A 34 37.28 5.87 -16.07
N LEU A 35 36.85 7.12 -15.89
CA LEU A 35 35.47 7.58 -16.16
C LEU A 35 34.34 7.12 -15.21
N LEU A 36 34.27 7.78 -14.07
CA LEU A 36 33.02 8.04 -13.34
C LEU A 36 32.11 8.96 -14.18
N LEU A 37 30.97 8.46 -14.64
CA LEU A 37 29.72 9.20 -14.96
C LEU A 37 28.67 8.12 -15.31
N GLY A 38 27.83 7.64 -14.37
CA GLY A 38 26.64 8.34 -13.89
C GLY A 38 25.50 8.16 -14.90
N GLY A 39 24.34 7.58 -14.63
CA GLY A 39 23.72 7.02 -13.44
C GLY A 39 22.46 6.29 -13.91
N LEU A 40 21.91 5.44 -13.05
CA LEU A 40 20.68 4.70 -13.28
C LEU A 40 19.55 5.66 -13.72
N LEU A 41 19.03 5.50 -14.93
CA LEU A 41 17.71 6.02 -15.29
C LEU A 41 16.67 5.22 -14.51
N SER A 42 16.47 5.55 -13.23
CA SER A 42 15.21 5.28 -12.56
C SER A 42 14.16 6.19 -13.20
N PRO A 43 13.05 5.66 -13.74
CA PRO A 43 11.93 6.51 -14.11
C PRO A 43 11.49 7.22 -12.82
N ALA A 44 11.73 8.54 -12.78
CA ALA A 44 11.12 9.39 -11.79
C ALA A 44 9.61 9.19 -11.94
N ALA A 45 9.00 8.50 -10.97
CA ALA A 45 7.58 8.60 -10.75
C ALA A 45 7.32 10.11 -10.64
N SER A 46 6.62 10.66 -11.62
CA SER A 46 6.28 12.08 -11.66
C SER A 46 5.74 12.47 -10.30
N ALA A 47 6.50 13.29 -9.59
CA ALA A 47 6.01 14.03 -8.44
C ALA A 47 5.09 15.13 -9.00
N GLU A 48 3.95 14.71 -9.55
CA GLU A 48 2.82 15.59 -9.74
C GLU A 48 2.46 16.09 -8.35
N ASP A 49 2.51 17.42 -8.16
CA ASP A 49 2.14 18.07 -6.92
C ASP A 49 0.82 17.45 -6.40
N PRO A 50 0.75 17.04 -5.12
CA PRO A 50 -0.39 16.28 -4.63
C PRO A 50 -1.67 17.06 -4.92
N ALA A 51 -2.54 16.48 -5.76
CA ALA A 51 -3.75 17.16 -6.19
C ALA A 51 -4.49 17.72 -4.96
N PRO A 52 -4.88 19.01 -4.99
CA PRO A 52 -5.48 19.64 -3.83
C PRO A 52 -6.80 18.95 -3.48
N CYS A 53 -7.22 19.06 -2.22
CA CYS A 53 -8.50 18.52 -1.77
C CYS A 53 -9.67 19.09 -2.57
N SER A 54 -10.18 18.31 -3.51
CA SER A 54 -11.32 18.67 -4.36
C SER A 54 -12.67 18.19 -3.78
N ALA A 55 -12.63 17.38 -2.72
CA ALA A 55 -13.85 16.88 -2.08
C ALA A 55 -14.59 18.02 -1.35
N LYS A 56 -15.87 18.22 -1.70
CA LYS A 56 -16.72 19.27 -1.14
C LYS A 56 -17.18 19.01 0.30
N SER A 57 -17.31 17.74 0.67
CA SER A 57 -17.88 17.33 1.95
C SER A 57 -17.13 16.13 2.50
N PHE A 58 -16.76 16.21 3.77
CA PHE A 58 -16.15 15.10 4.52
C PHE A 58 -17.08 14.70 5.66
N LYS A 59 -17.44 13.42 5.72
CA LYS A 59 -18.22 12.85 6.84
C LYS A 59 -17.30 12.31 7.94
N ILE A 60 -16.08 11.92 7.60
CA ILE A 60 -15.10 11.36 8.53
C ILE A 60 -13.94 12.35 8.71
N ALA A 61 -13.73 12.81 9.94
CA ALA A 61 -12.71 13.81 10.29
C ALA A 61 -11.28 13.37 9.93
N LYS A 62 -10.97 12.08 10.10
CA LYS A 62 -9.64 11.50 9.78
C LYS A 62 -9.29 11.62 8.29
N VAL A 63 -10.30 11.55 7.42
CA VAL A 63 -10.15 11.69 5.97
C VAL A 63 -9.93 13.14 5.60
N LYS A 64 -10.64 14.06 6.26
CA LYS A 64 -10.44 15.50 6.10
C LYS A 64 -9.00 15.87 6.47
N ALA A 65 -8.53 15.43 7.63
CA ALA A 65 -7.16 15.69 8.08
C ALA A 65 -6.11 15.11 7.11
N ALA A 66 -6.27 13.85 6.67
CA ALA A 66 -5.37 13.26 5.68
C ALA A 66 -5.39 14.02 4.35
N CYS A 67 -6.56 14.55 3.95
CA CYS A 67 -6.68 15.39 2.77
C CYS A 67 -5.94 16.71 2.97
N GLU A 68 -6.15 17.40 4.09
CA GLU A 68 -5.52 18.71 4.37
C GLU A 68 -3.99 18.61 4.45
N ASP A 69 -3.46 17.48 4.94
CA ASP A 69 -2.02 17.28 5.15
C ASP A 69 -1.28 16.80 3.88
N GLY A 70 -1.89 15.86 3.14
CA GLY A 70 -1.24 15.20 1.99
C GLY A 70 -2.06 15.21 0.69
N GLY A 71 -3.07 16.08 0.63
CA GLY A 71 -3.96 16.25 -0.51
C GLY A 71 -4.89 15.06 -0.77
N GLN A 72 -5.50 15.09 -1.95
CA GLN A 72 -6.33 14.00 -2.46
C GLN A 72 -5.65 12.61 -2.44
N PRO A 73 -4.35 12.43 -2.78
CA PRO A 73 -3.75 11.09 -2.76
C PRO A 73 -3.67 10.49 -1.35
N ALA A 74 -3.37 11.29 -0.32
CA ALA A 74 -3.34 10.81 1.06
C ALA A 74 -4.71 10.36 1.55
N ALA A 75 -5.76 11.16 1.31
CA ALA A 75 -7.14 10.79 1.62
C ALA A 75 -7.58 9.50 0.89
N LYS A 76 -7.24 9.39 -0.40
CA LYS A 76 -7.53 8.20 -1.22
C LYS A 76 -6.82 6.95 -0.70
N ASN A 77 -5.56 7.07 -0.27
CA ASN A 77 -4.80 5.95 0.28
C ASN A 77 -5.41 5.46 1.60
N LEU A 78 -5.81 6.40 2.47
CA LEU A 78 -6.52 6.08 3.71
C LEU A 78 -7.82 5.32 3.43
N MET A 79 -8.62 5.76 2.46
CA MET A 79 -9.88 5.07 2.08
C MET A 79 -9.63 3.70 1.49
N LYS A 80 -8.64 3.58 0.59
CA LYS A 80 -8.29 2.27 0.01
C LYS A 80 -7.86 1.27 1.10
N ALA A 81 -7.10 1.72 2.10
CA ALA A 81 -6.70 0.87 3.21
C ALA A 81 -7.92 0.39 4.02
N ALA A 82 -8.87 1.27 4.31
CA ALA A 82 -10.10 0.89 5.02
C ALA A 82 -10.99 -0.06 4.22
N VAL A 83 -11.21 0.21 2.92
CA VAL A 83 -11.98 -0.69 2.04
C VAL A 83 -11.30 -2.05 1.91
N LYS A 84 -9.96 -2.09 1.89
CA LYS A 84 -9.23 -3.35 1.88
C LYS A 84 -9.48 -4.16 3.15
N LYS A 85 -9.37 -3.54 4.33
CA LYS A 85 -9.67 -4.19 5.62
C LYS A 85 -11.12 -4.69 5.69
N ALA A 86 -12.07 -3.87 5.23
CA ALA A 86 -13.48 -4.26 5.15
C ALA A 86 -13.65 -5.51 4.26
N LYS A 87 -13.00 -5.54 3.10
CA LYS A 87 -13.02 -6.69 2.18
C LYS A 87 -12.39 -7.94 2.79
N GLU A 88 -11.29 -7.79 3.52
CA GLU A 88 -10.64 -8.88 4.26
C GLU A 88 -11.53 -9.44 5.37
N ALA A 89 -12.40 -8.60 5.95
CA ALA A 89 -13.42 -9.00 6.92
C ALA A 89 -14.71 -9.56 6.30
N GLY A 90 -14.79 -9.68 4.96
CA GLY A 90 -15.95 -10.19 4.24
C GLY A 90 -16.98 -9.13 3.82
N GLU A 91 -16.70 -7.84 4.02
CA GLU A 91 -17.56 -6.73 3.58
C GLU A 91 -17.11 -6.20 2.21
N SER A 92 -17.93 -6.43 1.19
CA SER A 92 -17.68 -5.95 -0.18
C SER A 92 -18.12 -4.49 -0.35
N MET A 93 -17.22 -3.55 -0.05
CA MET A 93 -17.43 -2.12 -0.32
C MET A 93 -16.82 -1.71 -1.67
N THR A 94 -17.53 -0.85 -2.40
CA THR A 94 -17.05 -0.31 -3.69
C THR A 94 -17.01 1.20 -3.64
N CYS A 95 -16.14 1.84 -4.43
CA CYS A 95 -16.07 3.30 -4.42
C CYS A 95 -17.43 3.96 -4.74
N LYS A 96 -18.22 3.34 -5.62
CA LYS A 96 -19.55 3.82 -6.02
C LYS A 96 -20.64 3.59 -4.97
N SER A 97 -20.43 2.74 -3.97
CA SER A 97 -21.44 2.56 -2.90
C SER A 97 -21.50 3.74 -1.95
N CYS A 98 -20.44 4.56 -1.90
CA CYS A 98 -20.35 5.73 -1.03
C CYS A 98 -20.21 7.04 -1.81
N HIS A 99 -19.65 6.99 -3.03
CA HIS A 99 -19.47 8.16 -3.88
C HIS A 99 -20.42 8.16 -5.08
N SER A 100 -21.16 9.26 -5.26
CA SER A 100 -22.01 9.50 -6.43
C SER A 100 -21.17 9.88 -7.65
N GLU A 101 -20.06 10.58 -7.42
CA GLU A 101 -19.13 11.01 -8.44
C GLU A 101 -17.69 10.77 -7.97
N LEU A 102 -16.89 10.10 -8.79
CA LEU A 102 -15.51 9.74 -8.44
C LEU A 102 -14.51 10.83 -8.81
N LYS A 103 -14.90 11.76 -9.70
CA LYS A 103 -14.07 12.93 -10.05
C LYS A 103 -14.06 13.98 -8.94
N THR A 104 -15.22 14.25 -8.36
CA THR A 104 -15.40 15.26 -7.29
C THR A 104 -15.48 14.64 -5.90
N TYR A 105 -15.46 13.30 -5.81
CA TYR A 105 -15.62 12.53 -4.58
C TYR A 105 -16.90 12.86 -3.81
N ALA A 106 -17.94 13.32 -4.51
CA ALA A 106 -19.23 13.62 -3.92
C ALA A 106 -19.81 12.37 -3.25
N LEU A 107 -20.27 12.51 -2.02
CA LEU A 107 -20.84 11.42 -1.22
C LEU A 107 -22.32 11.21 -1.55
N THR A 108 -22.80 9.97 -1.48
CA THR A 108 -24.22 9.63 -1.63
C THR A 108 -24.95 9.63 -0.28
N GLY A 109 -25.98 10.47 -0.14
CA GLY A 109 -26.86 10.47 1.03
C GLY A 109 -26.22 11.02 2.32
N ASP A 110 -26.89 10.79 3.44
CA ASP A 110 -26.55 11.39 4.73
C ASP A 110 -25.41 10.67 5.48
N ASP A 111 -25.35 9.34 5.43
CA ASP A 111 -24.28 8.54 6.07
C ASP A 111 -23.79 7.35 5.22
N PRO A 112 -23.11 7.59 4.09
CA PRO A 112 -22.59 6.52 3.24
C PRO A 112 -21.37 5.80 3.81
N VAL A 113 -20.71 6.36 4.82
CA VAL A 113 -19.39 5.91 5.29
C VAL A 113 -19.37 5.44 6.74
N GLY A 114 -20.51 5.42 7.45
CA GLY A 114 -20.57 4.94 8.84
C GLY A 114 -20.04 3.52 9.03
N LYS A 115 -20.23 2.63 8.04
CA LYS A 115 -19.64 1.28 8.07
C LYS A 115 -18.13 1.27 7.85
N LEU A 116 -17.61 2.25 7.11
CA LEU A 116 -16.18 2.36 6.80
C LEU A 116 -15.40 2.93 7.99
N GLU A 117 -16.04 3.73 8.85
CA GLU A 117 -15.41 4.36 10.03
C GLU A 117 -14.78 3.33 10.97
N LYS A 118 -15.38 2.14 11.08
CA LYS A 118 -14.82 1.00 11.84
C LYS A 118 -13.44 0.55 11.34
N TRP A 119 -13.11 0.81 10.07
CA TRP A 119 -11.91 0.30 9.41
C TRP A 119 -10.79 1.37 9.26
N LEU A 120 -11.04 2.58 9.76
CA LEU A 120 -10.18 3.76 9.61
C LEU A 120 -9.33 4.07 10.83
#